data_AF-A0A2H3AK68-F1
#
_entry.id   AF-A0A2H3AK68-F1
#
_cell.length_a   1.000
_cell.length_b   1.000
_cell.length_c   1.000
_cell.angle_alpha   90.00
_cell.angle_beta   90.00
_cell.angle_gamma   90.00
#
_symmetry.space_group_name_H-M   'P 1'
#
loop_
_entity.id
_entity.type
_entity.pdbx_description
1 polymer ?
#
loop_
_entity_poly.entity_id
_entity_poly.type
_entity_poly.pdbx_seq_one_letter_code
_entity_poly.pdbx_strand_id
1 'polypeptide(L)'
;CPYCGRHFSVQGIGNHKRVCKQKVDQHLLDSQIHDELERQTSGEKHLSKCSQIKFIAQHFQESDQMSTPADDEISEATSLILNSIDHVNLNDGNIITEYHPSAILDPQIVPLKEYLASSTRKPDSVFDSCPWYPFSSQLDFDLAEFILRTGMNHRARSDFFSIIDRCGGNQSTEYTIRNENDLAEAWSRAENQFTKFKKETISVPYKDELRNYDVHYRPLWDWTLDLLNDKDLAPHFVWDAVQLFREDKNGIRTQFFDEPWTGNTFWEIQSSLPSGGKPLAYILYADKSRLSSFGTAKGYPVMARCGNLPDEIRNGKNFGGGCIVGWLPIVEEEEDNKGKPSWINFKRVV
;
A
#
# COMPACT_ATOMS: atom_id res chain seq x y z
N CYS A 1 -30.85 -24.54 4.46
CA CYS A 1 -30.28 -23.76 3.35
C CYS A 1 -30.09 -24.73 2.19
N PRO A 2 -30.62 -24.45 0.99
CA PRO A 2 -30.54 -25.39 -0.13
C PRO A 2 -29.12 -25.57 -0.72
N TYR A 3 -28.18 -24.67 -0.39
CA TYR A 3 -26.81 -24.71 -0.92
C TYR A 3 -25.82 -25.42 0.01
N CYS A 4 -25.98 -25.30 1.33
CA CYS A 4 -25.06 -25.91 2.32
C CYS A 4 -25.72 -26.93 3.26
N GLY A 5 -27.02 -27.23 3.09
CA GLY A 5 -27.76 -28.20 3.90
C GLY A 5 -28.09 -27.76 5.35
N ARG A 6 -27.49 -26.68 5.88
CA ARG A 6 -27.68 -26.26 7.29
C ARG A 6 -29.06 -25.66 7.56
N HIS A 7 -29.63 -25.92 8.73
CA HIS A 7 -30.93 -25.37 9.16
C HIS A 7 -30.77 -23.95 9.75
N PHE A 8 -31.68 -23.04 9.41
CA PHE A 8 -31.67 -21.65 9.89
C PHE A 8 -33.08 -21.21 10.29
N SER A 9 -33.16 -20.28 11.23
CA SER A 9 -34.42 -19.60 11.57
C SER A 9 -34.92 -18.76 10.39
N VAL A 10 -36.24 -18.52 10.33
CA VAL A 10 -36.91 -17.82 9.21
C VAL A 10 -36.35 -16.41 8.99
N GLN A 11 -35.86 -15.74 10.03
CA GLN A 11 -35.26 -14.40 9.94
C GLN A 11 -33.81 -14.44 9.42
N GLY A 12 -33.03 -15.50 9.70
CA GLY A 12 -31.63 -15.61 9.30
C GLY A 12 -31.40 -16.25 7.93
N ILE A 13 -32.38 -16.99 7.40
CA ILE A 13 -32.21 -17.78 6.18
C ILE A 13 -32.08 -16.91 4.91
N GLY A 14 -32.67 -15.71 4.88
CA GLY A 14 -32.62 -14.82 3.71
C GLY A 14 -31.22 -14.27 3.41
N ASN A 15 -30.55 -13.72 4.41
CA ASN A 15 -29.18 -13.22 4.27
C ASN A 15 -28.18 -14.35 4.06
N HIS A 16 -28.33 -15.45 4.80
CA HIS A 16 -27.48 -16.62 4.61
C HIS A 16 -27.62 -17.23 3.21
N LYS A 17 -28.83 -17.38 2.68
CA LYS A 17 -29.06 -18.03 1.37
C LYS A 17 -28.37 -17.28 0.23
N ARG A 18 -28.31 -15.95 0.28
CA ARG A 18 -27.65 -15.10 -0.73
C ARG A 18 -26.13 -15.25 -0.69
N VAL A 19 -25.53 -15.11 0.49
CA VAL A 19 -24.07 -15.27 0.67
C VAL A 19 -23.63 -16.71 0.41
N CYS A 20 -24.42 -17.68 0.86
CA CYS A 20 -24.13 -19.10 0.67
C CYS A 20 -24.21 -19.50 -0.81
N LYS A 21 -25.12 -18.90 -1.59
CA LYS A 21 -25.17 -19.10 -3.03
C LYS A 21 -23.91 -18.53 -3.70
N GLN A 22 -23.54 -17.30 -3.38
CA GLN A 22 -22.33 -16.67 -3.93
C GLN A 22 -21.06 -17.47 -3.61
N LYS A 23 -20.91 -17.97 -2.38
CA LYS A 23 -19.77 -18.82 -2.02
C LYS A 23 -19.72 -20.14 -2.79
N VAL A 24 -20.87 -20.77 -3.04
CA VAL A 24 -20.93 -22.01 -3.83
C VAL A 24 -20.64 -21.74 -5.31
N ASP A 25 -21.20 -20.68 -5.88
CA ASP A 25 -20.94 -20.28 -7.27
C ASP A 25 -19.46 -19.91 -7.47
N GLN A 26 -18.85 -19.24 -6.49
CA GLN A 26 -17.43 -18.89 -6.52
C GLN A 26 -16.51 -20.10 -6.36
N HIS A 27 -16.83 -21.03 -5.46
CA HIS A 27 -16.06 -22.27 -5.33
C HIS A 27 -16.18 -23.16 -6.60
N LEU A 28 -17.32 -23.14 -7.28
CA LEU A 28 -17.48 -23.82 -8.58
C LEU A 28 -16.63 -23.15 -9.66
N LEU A 29 -16.58 -21.82 -9.68
CA LEU A 29 -15.74 -21.06 -10.60
C LEU A 29 -14.24 -21.31 -10.34
N ASP A 30 -13.82 -21.28 -9.08
CA ASP A 30 -12.43 -21.53 -8.68
C ASP A 30 -12.00 -22.97 -9.02
N SER A 31 -12.88 -23.95 -8.83
CA SER A 31 -12.63 -25.34 -9.24
C SER A 31 -12.51 -25.49 -10.76
N GLN A 32 -13.32 -24.76 -11.54
CA GLN A 32 -13.23 -24.76 -13.01
C GLN A 32 -11.93 -24.10 -13.49
N ILE A 33 -11.50 -23.01 -12.85
CA ILE A 33 -10.22 -22.34 -13.15
C ILE A 33 -9.05 -23.27 -12.81
N HIS A 34 -9.12 -23.97 -11.67
CA HIS A 34 -8.09 -24.91 -11.25
C HIS A 34 -7.95 -26.09 -12.24
N ASP A 35 -9.07 -26.74 -12.59
CA ASP A 35 -9.08 -27.85 -13.56
C ASP A 35 -8.56 -27.41 -14.95
N GLU A 36 -8.85 -26.18 -15.36
CA GLU A 36 -8.42 -25.62 -16.65
C GLU A 36 -6.91 -25.26 -16.64
N LEU A 37 -6.39 -24.76 -15.51
CA LEU A 37 -4.97 -24.51 -15.31
C LEU A 37 -4.17 -25.82 -15.31
N GLU A 38 -4.67 -26.87 -14.63
CA GLU A 38 -4.03 -28.18 -14.62
C GLU A 38 -3.98 -28.82 -16.02
N ARG A 39 -5.05 -28.68 -16.83
CA ARG A 39 -5.06 -29.10 -18.23
C ARG A 39 -4.05 -28.35 -19.10
N GLN A 40 -3.81 -27.07 -18.84
CA GLN A 40 -2.84 -26.26 -19.58
C GLN A 40 -1.39 -26.60 -19.23
N THR A 41 -1.08 -26.95 -17.98
CA THR A 41 0.25 -27.48 -17.59
C THR A 41 0.54 -28.87 -18.14
N SER A 42 -0.51 -29.66 -18.45
CA SER A 42 -0.38 -31.04 -18.96
C SER A 42 -0.20 -31.12 -20.48
N GLY A 43 -0.40 -30.03 -21.22
CA GLY A 43 -0.31 -29.99 -22.68
C GLY A 43 0.53 -28.82 -23.16
N GLU A 44 1.85 -28.96 -23.17
CA GLU A 44 2.76 -27.97 -23.75
C GLU A 44 2.46 -27.72 -25.23
N LYS A 45 1.74 -26.62 -25.52
CA LYS A 45 1.99 -25.79 -26.70
C LYS A 45 1.92 -24.31 -26.31
N HIS A 46 3.08 -23.69 -26.41
CA HIS A 46 3.40 -22.27 -26.18
C HIS A 46 2.30 -21.31 -26.67
N LEU A 47 1.53 -20.73 -25.74
CA LEU A 47 0.76 -19.50 -25.99
C LEU A 47 1.49 -18.30 -25.35
N SER A 48 1.53 -17.19 -26.09
CA SER A 48 2.17 -15.94 -25.67
C SER A 48 1.56 -15.40 -24.37
N LYS A 49 2.41 -14.93 -23.44
CA LYS A 49 2.06 -14.24 -22.18
C LYS A 49 1.01 -13.12 -22.35
N CYS A 50 0.91 -12.53 -23.55
CA CYS A 50 -0.05 -11.47 -23.88
C CYS A 50 -1.51 -11.98 -24.00
N SER A 51 -1.70 -13.28 -24.27
CA SER A 51 -3.02 -13.90 -24.38
C SER A 51 -3.60 -14.26 -23.01
N GLN A 52 -2.76 -14.69 -22.06
CA GLN A 52 -3.16 -15.05 -20.70
C GLN A 52 -3.61 -13.83 -19.89
N ILE A 53 -2.93 -12.68 -20.07
CA ILE A 53 -3.30 -11.42 -19.41
C ILE A 53 -4.64 -10.87 -19.94
N LYS A 54 -4.94 -11.06 -21.23
CA LYS A 54 -6.23 -10.63 -21.81
C LYS A 54 -7.42 -11.44 -21.32
N PHE A 55 -7.25 -12.73 -21.03
CA PHE A 55 -8.32 -13.59 -20.52
C PHE A 55 -8.71 -13.24 -19.07
N ILE A 56 -7.72 -12.98 -18.23
CA ILE A 56 -7.90 -12.55 -16.83
C ILE A 56 -8.54 -11.15 -16.78
N ALA A 57 -8.12 -10.23 -17.65
CA ALA A 57 -8.66 -8.88 -17.70
C ALA A 57 -10.12 -8.82 -18.17
N GLN A 58 -10.58 -9.77 -19.00
CA GLN A 58 -11.96 -9.80 -19.49
C GLN A 58 -12.99 -10.32 -18.47
N HIS A 59 -12.56 -11.04 -17.43
CA HIS A 59 -13.49 -11.62 -16.43
C HIS A 59 -13.57 -10.81 -15.12
N PHE A 60 -12.74 -9.77 -14.96
CA PHE A 60 -12.71 -8.93 -13.76
C PHE A 60 -13.64 -7.71 -13.79
N GLN A 61 -14.54 -7.59 -14.77
CA GLN A 61 -15.37 -6.39 -14.96
C GLN A 61 -16.74 -6.37 -14.25
N GLU A 62 -17.07 -7.33 -13.38
CA GLU A 62 -18.31 -7.29 -12.60
C GLU A 62 -18.11 -7.65 -11.12
N SER A 63 -17.53 -6.74 -10.33
CA SER A 63 -17.76 -6.70 -8.87
C SER A 63 -17.32 -5.37 -8.25
N ASP A 64 -17.99 -4.28 -8.65
CA ASP A 64 -17.95 -3.02 -7.89
C ASP A 64 -18.83 -3.17 -6.64
N GLN A 65 -18.23 -3.58 -5.52
CA GLN A 65 -18.58 -3.24 -4.12
C GLN A 65 -17.85 -4.18 -3.16
N MET A 66 -16.68 -3.75 -2.68
CA MET A 66 -15.98 -4.42 -1.57
C MET A 66 -16.18 -3.59 -0.29
N SER A 67 -17.17 -4.00 0.50
CA SER A 67 -17.21 -3.72 1.94
C SER A 67 -16.08 -4.48 2.62
N THR A 68 -15.35 -3.80 3.50
CA THR A 68 -14.32 -4.37 4.38
C THR A 68 -14.92 -5.46 5.28
N PRO A 69 -14.31 -6.64 5.43
CA PRO A 69 -14.75 -7.60 6.43
C PRO A 69 -14.50 -7.03 7.83
N ALA A 70 -15.38 -7.34 8.78
CA ALA A 70 -15.16 -7.04 10.18
C ALA A 70 -13.94 -7.82 10.71
N ASP A 71 -13.23 -7.25 11.67
CA ASP A 71 -11.97 -7.78 12.24
C ASP A 71 -12.07 -9.24 12.75
N ASP A 72 -13.27 -9.70 13.09
CA ASP A 72 -13.55 -11.07 13.53
C ASP A 72 -13.45 -12.11 12.39
N GLU A 73 -13.78 -11.76 11.14
CA GLU A 73 -13.68 -12.69 9.99
C GLU A 73 -12.23 -12.87 9.51
N ILE A 74 -11.37 -11.87 9.73
CA ILE A 74 -9.93 -11.95 9.46
C ILE A 74 -9.26 -12.89 10.46
N SER A 75 -9.68 -12.90 11.73
CA SER A 75 -9.16 -13.82 12.75
C SER A 75 -9.50 -15.28 12.44
N GLU A 76 -10.70 -15.56 11.92
CA GLU A 76 -11.14 -16.92 11.57
C GLU A 76 -10.47 -17.44 10.29
N ALA A 77 -10.27 -16.57 9.28
CA ALA A 77 -9.51 -16.90 8.08
C ALA A 77 -8.02 -17.12 8.36
N THR A 78 -7.42 -16.29 9.23
CA THR A 78 -6.01 -16.42 9.64
C THR A 78 -5.79 -17.71 10.44
N SER A 79 -6.73 -18.09 11.30
CA SER A 79 -6.67 -19.36 12.04
C SER A 79 -6.93 -20.58 11.15
N LEU A 80 -7.78 -20.47 10.12
CA LEU A 80 -7.94 -21.52 9.11
C LEU A 80 -6.70 -21.69 8.22
N ILE A 81 -6.00 -20.60 7.87
CA ILE A 81 -4.71 -20.63 7.15
C ILE A 81 -3.62 -21.22 8.04
N LEU A 82 -3.53 -20.83 9.31
CA LEU A 82 -2.61 -21.41 10.29
C LEU A 82 -2.87 -22.90 10.52
N ASN A 83 -4.13 -23.33 10.60
CA ASN A 83 -4.49 -24.75 10.77
C ASN A 83 -4.30 -25.58 9.49
N SER A 84 -4.28 -24.98 8.31
CA SER A 84 -3.91 -25.69 7.06
C SER A 84 -2.40 -25.76 6.84
N ILE A 85 -1.62 -25.00 7.62
CA ILE A 85 -0.16 -25.13 7.74
C ILE A 85 0.22 -26.28 8.70
N ASP A 86 -0.69 -26.86 9.48
CA ASP A 86 -0.40 -28.00 10.39
C ASP A 86 0.07 -29.28 9.67
N HIS A 87 0.01 -29.34 8.33
CA HIS A 87 0.63 -30.41 7.54
C HIS A 87 2.05 -30.09 7.02
N VAL A 88 2.56 -28.87 7.28
CA VAL A 88 3.97 -28.54 7.12
C VAL A 88 4.56 -28.49 8.51
N ASN A 89 5.47 -29.41 8.81
CA ASN A 89 6.12 -29.51 10.11
C ASN A 89 6.94 -28.23 10.39
N LEU A 90 6.32 -27.24 11.05
CA LEU A 90 6.87 -25.91 11.38
C LEU A 90 8.07 -25.98 12.34
N ASN A 91 8.37 -27.15 12.89
CA ASN A 91 9.47 -27.37 13.82
C ASN A 91 10.81 -27.66 13.12
N ASP A 92 10.84 -27.83 11.80
CA ASP A 92 12.01 -28.38 11.14
C ASP A 92 12.34 -27.70 9.81
N GLY A 93 13.18 -26.68 9.89
CA GLY A 93 13.77 -26.01 8.74
C GLY A 93 14.52 -24.75 9.15
N ASN A 94 15.59 -24.46 8.44
CA ASN A 94 16.37 -23.25 8.62
C ASN A 94 16.04 -22.25 7.51
N ILE A 95 15.99 -20.97 7.88
CA ILE A 95 16.07 -19.87 6.94
C ILE A 95 17.53 -19.47 6.83
N ILE A 96 18.09 -19.61 5.64
CA ILE A 96 19.47 -19.24 5.32
C ILE A 96 19.43 -17.93 4.54
N THR A 97 20.18 -16.94 5.01
CA THR A 97 20.39 -15.67 4.31
C THR A 97 21.83 -15.63 3.81
N GLU A 98 22.00 -15.63 2.50
CA GLU A 98 23.30 -15.47 1.84
C GLU A 98 23.44 -14.03 1.34
N TYR A 99 24.46 -13.31 1.81
CA TYR A 99 24.69 -11.92 1.43
C TYR A 99 25.49 -11.82 0.13
N HIS A 100 25.26 -10.75 -0.63
CA HIS A 100 26.08 -10.46 -1.81
C HIS A 100 27.58 -10.37 -1.43
N PRO A 101 28.52 -10.92 -2.23
CA PRO A 101 29.95 -10.93 -1.87
C PRO A 101 30.55 -9.55 -1.56
N SER A 102 29.99 -8.48 -2.12
CA SER A 102 30.41 -7.10 -1.84
C SER A 102 29.91 -6.53 -0.51
N ALA A 103 29.01 -7.23 0.19
CA ALA A 103 28.59 -6.89 1.55
C ALA A 103 29.65 -7.30 2.59
N ILE A 104 30.48 -8.30 2.29
CA ILE A 104 31.51 -8.86 3.19
C ILE A 104 30.87 -9.30 4.53
N LEU A 105 29.74 -10.00 4.44
CA LEU A 105 29.01 -10.55 5.58
C LEU A 105 28.94 -12.07 5.47
N ASP A 106 29.06 -12.75 6.60
CA ASP A 106 28.88 -14.20 6.66
C ASP A 106 27.40 -14.58 6.56
N PRO A 107 27.05 -15.73 5.95
CA PRO A 107 25.67 -16.20 5.88
C PRO A 107 25.02 -16.37 7.26
N GLN A 108 23.76 -15.96 7.37
CA GLN A 108 22.98 -16.07 8.61
C GLN A 108 22.00 -17.25 8.53
N ILE A 109 21.83 -17.99 9.64
CA ILE A 109 20.91 -19.12 9.75
C ILE A 109 19.97 -18.89 10.94
N VAL A 110 18.66 -18.80 10.70
CA VAL A 110 17.64 -18.57 11.73
C VAL A 110 16.59 -19.69 11.71
N PRO A 111 16.20 -20.25 12.88
CA PRO A 111 15.10 -21.21 12.95
C PRO A 111 13.74 -20.59 12.61
N LEU A 112 12.93 -21.29 11.81
CA LEU A 112 11.63 -20.81 11.31
C LEU A 112 10.65 -20.34 12.40
N LYS A 113 10.70 -20.96 13.59
CA LYS A 113 9.79 -20.68 14.70
C LYS A 113 9.99 -19.29 15.34
N GLU A 114 11.21 -18.79 15.33
CA GLU A 114 11.56 -17.51 15.96
C GLU A 114 11.10 -16.31 15.11
N TYR A 115 10.98 -16.53 13.79
CA TYR A 115 10.53 -15.54 12.82
C TYR A 115 9.05 -15.12 12.98
N LEU A 116 8.18 -15.98 13.55
CA LEU A 116 6.73 -15.83 13.45
C LEU A 116 6.02 -15.21 14.68
N ALA A 117 6.71 -14.80 15.74
CA ALA A 117 6.11 -14.70 17.09
C ALA A 117 5.77 -13.28 17.64
N SER A 118 5.77 -12.19 16.87
CA SER A 118 5.59 -10.83 17.42
C SER A 118 4.20 -10.18 17.18
N SER A 119 3.54 -9.79 18.29
CA SER A 119 2.42 -8.81 18.45
C SER A 119 1.03 -9.40 18.77
N THR A 120 0.38 -9.12 19.92
CA THR A 120 -0.48 -7.93 20.19
C THR A 120 -1.15 -8.03 21.59
N ARG A 121 -1.75 -6.94 22.14
CA ARG A 121 -2.85 -6.92 23.18
C ARG A 121 -3.41 -5.49 23.46
N LYS A 122 -4.74 -5.21 23.37
CA LYS A 122 -5.86 -5.15 24.40
C LYS A 122 -6.11 -3.73 25.02
N PRO A 123 -7.21 -3.41 25.76
CA PRO A 123 -8.67 -3.37 25.40
C PRO A 123 -9.51 -2.21 26.05
N ASP A 124 -10.80 -2.12 25.66
CA ASP A 124 -12.10 -1.78 26.31
C ASP A 124 -12.45 -0.56 27.24
N SER A 125 -13.69 -0.07 26.98
CA SER A 125 -14.83 0.24 27.91
C SER A 125 -15.27 1.70 28.18
N VAL A 126 -16.57 1.82 28.50
CA VAL A 126 -17.59 2.89 28.28
C VAL A 126 -18.00 3.63 29.57
N PHE A 127 -18.60 4.84 29.48
CA PHE A 127 -19.90 5.31 30.07
C PHE A 127 -19.99 6.84 30.27
N ASP A 128 -21.22 7.34 30.50
CA ASP A 128 -21.70 8.70 30.20
C ASP A 128 -22.72 9.21 31.27
N SER A 129 -22.74 10.51 31.63
CA SER A 129 -23.96 11.36 31.71
C SER A 129 -23.89 12.76 32.38
N CYS A 130 -23.74 13.85 31.62
CA CYS A 130 -23.71 15.25 32.14
C CYS A 130 -24.31 16.26 31.12
N PRO A 131 -25.03 17.36 31.48
CA PRO A 131 -26.16 18.02 30.77
C PRO A 131 -25.96 18.63 29.38
N TRP A 132 -24.74 18.76 28.93
CA TRP A 132 -24.36 18.66 27.52
C TRP A 132 -24.46 17.18 27.08
N TYR A 133 -25.39 16.43 27.69
CA TYR A 133 -25.39 14.98 27.78
C TYR A 133 -25.58 14.47 26.37
N PRO A 134 -24.59 13.77 25.79
CA PRO A 134 -23.57 12.87 26.37
C PRO A 134 -22.17 13.41 26.77
N PHE A 135 -21.90 14.70 26.71
CA PHE A 135 -20.54 15.22 26.94
C PHE A 135 -20.20 15.30 28.46
N SER A 136 -18.96 15.56 28.88
CA SER A 136 -18.58 15.62 30.32
C SER A 136 -18.43 17.05 30.86
N SER A 137 -18.21 18.03 29.98
CA SER A 137 -18.19 19.47 30.29
C SER A 137 -18.86 20.34 29.21
N GLN A 138 -19.21 21.60 29.50
CA GLN A 138 -19.70 22.55 28.49
C GLN A 138 -18.62 22.84 27.44
N LEU A 139 -17.36 22.86 27.86
CA LEU A 139 -16.23 22.96 26.95
C LEU A 139 -16.20 21.76 26.01
N ASP A 140 -16.51 20.54 26.50
CA ASP A 140 -16.61 19.35 25.66
C ASP A 140 -17.75 19.47 24.62
N PHE A 141 -18.85 20.13 24.98
CA PHE A 141 -19.93 20.46 24.05
C PHE A 141 -19.48 21.43 22.95
N ASP A 142 -18.86 22.55 23.33
CA ASP A 142 -18.37 23.56 22.39
C ASP A 142 -17.29 22.94 21.45
N LEU A 143 -16.46 22.06 22.02
CA LEU A 143 -15.46 21.28 21.29
C LEU A 143 -16.10 20.29 20.32
N ALA A 144 -17.11 19.53 20.78
CA ALA A 144 -17.85 18.59 19.95
C ALA A 144 -18.62 19.30 18.82
N GLU A 145 -19.19 20.46 19.09
CA GLU A 145 -19.85 21.31 18.10
C GLU A 145 -18.86 21.82 17.05
N PHE A 146 -17.68 22.30 17.47
CA PHE A 146 -16.61 22.72 16.56
C PHE A 146 -16.14 21.59 15.64
N ILE A 147 -15.91 20.40 16.21
CA ILE A 147 -15.54 19.18 15.50
C ILE A 147 -16.60 18.80 14.46
N LEU A 148 -17.88 18.86 14.86
CA LEU A 148 -19.01 18.56 13.96
C LEU A 148 -19.09 19.58 12.82
N ARG A 149 -18.99 20.87 13.13
CA ARG A 149 -19.05 21.97 12.15
C ARG A 149 -17.90 21.94 11.14
N THR A 150 -16.72 21.50 11.57
CA THR A 150 -15.53 21.35 10.71
C THR A 150 -15.52 20.05 9.90
N GLY A 151 -16.46 19.13 10.15
CA GLY A 151 -16.62 17.90 9.37
C GLY A 151 -15.45 16.91 9.55
N MET A 152 -14.77 16.93 10.70
CA MET A 152 -13.64 16.04 10.97
C MET A 152 -14.07 14.56 10.92
N ASN A 153 -13.30 13.72 10.22
CA ASN A 153 -13.52 12.27 10.22
C ASN A 153 -13.03 11.61 11.53
N HIS A 154 -13.32 10.32 11.74
CA HIS A 154 -12.96 9.61 12.98
C HIS A 154 -11.47 9.73 13.35
N ARG A 155 -10.57 9.64 12.36
CA ARG A 155 -9.12 9.75 12.59
C ARG A 155 -8.72 11.15 13.02
N ALA A 156 -9.17 12.16 12.27
CA ALA A 156 -8.88 13.57 12.58
C ALA A 156 -9.37 13.97 13.98
N ARG A 157 -10.52 13.46 14.43
CA ARG A 157 -11.01 13.66 15.80
C ARG A 157 -10.07 13.06 16.85
N SER A 158 -9.64 11.81 16.66
CA SER A 158 -8.72 11.12 17.57
C SER A 158 -7.39 11.88 17.70
N ASP A 159 -6.84 12.35 16.58
CA ASP A 159 -5.58 13.10 16.56
C ASP A 159 -5.73 14.46 17.25
N PHE A 160 -6.85 15.14 17.02
CA PHE A 160 -7.16 16.43 17.65
C PHE A 160 -7.28 16.33 19.18
N PHE A 161 -7.97 15.33 19.72
CA PHE A 161 -8.03 15.11 21.18
C PHE A 161 -6.65 14.79 21.77
N SER A 162 -5.85 13.97 21.10
CA SER A 162 -4.47 13.68 21.54
C SER A 162 -3.60 14.94 21.64
N ILE A 163 -3.78 15.92 20.75
CA ILE A 163 -3.08 17.20 20.81
C ILE A 163 -3.53 18.01 22.04
N ILE A 164 -4.83 18.07 22.33
CA ILE A 164 -5.37 18.78 23.49
C ILE A 164 -4.85 18.17 24.80
N ASP A 165 -4.86 16.84 24.91
CA ASP A 165 -4.36 16.12 26.10
C ASP A 165 -2.88 16.44 26.37
N ARG A 166 -2.06 16.51 25.31
CA ARG A 166 -0.65 16.92 25.41
C ARG A 166 -0.48 18.35 25.90
N CYS A 167 -1.42 19.24 25.63
CA CYS A 167 -1.39 20.63 26.09
C CYS A 167 -1.83 20.78 27.56
N GLY A 168 -2.64 19.87 28.10
CA GLY A 168 -3.17 19.94 29.47
C GLY A 168 -2.29 19.29 30.54
N GLY A 169 -1.24 18.54 30.17
CA GLY A 169 -0.34 17.86 31.12
C GLY A 169 0.71 18.79 31.76
N ASN A 170 1.30 18.34 32.88
CA ASN A 170 2.43 19.01 33.57
C ASN A 170 3.74 19.06 32.76
N GLN A 171 3.71 18.75 31.46
CA GLN A 171 4.86 18.85 30.57
C GLN A 171 4.86 20.24 29.93
N SER A 172 5.83 21.05 30.36
CA SER A 172 5.96 22.50 30.13
C SER A 172 6.32 22.90 28.70
N THR A 173 5.58 22.42 27.69
CA THR A 173 5.71 22.93 26.31
C THR A 173 4.41 23.60 25.90
N GLU A 174 4.29 24.89 26.20
CA GLU A 174 3.25 25.72 25.60
C GLU A 174 3.43 25.72 24.07
N TYR A 175 2.33 25.58 23.33
CA TYR A 175 2.36 25.72 21.88
C TYR A 175 2.52 27.20 21.49
N THR A 176 3.28 27.47 20.43
CA THR A 176 3.61 28.83 19.98
C THR A 176 2.69 29.35 18.87
N ILE A 177 1.86 28.49 18.27
CA ILE A 177 0.94 28.84 17.19
C ILE A 177 -0.34 29.42 17.82
N ARG A 178 -0.48 30.75 17.81
CA ARG A 178 -1.62 31.43 18.44
C ARG A 178 -2.63 32.00 17.44
N ASN A 179 -2.25 32.08 16.17
CA ASN A 179 -3.06 32.65 15.10
C ASN A 179 -2.68 32.05 13.73
N GLU A 180 -3.41 32.46 12.69
CA GLU A 180 -3.22 31.99 11.30
C GLU A 180 -1.83 32.34 10.74
N ASN A 181 -1.26 33.48 11.10
CA ASN A 181 0.06 33.87 10.60
C ASN A 181 1.16 32.97 11.20
N ASP A 182 1.08 32.67 12.49
CA ASP A 182 2.02 31.75 13.15
C ASP A 182 1.94 30.34 12.52
N LEU A 183 0.72 29.93 12.15
CA LEU A 183 0.46 28.64 11.49
C LEU A 183 1.05 28.62 10.08
N ALA A 184 0.78 29.63 9.27
CA ALA A 184 1.32 29.75 7.91
C ALA A 184 2.85 29.80 7.92
N GLU A 185 3.45 30.52 8.86
CA GLU A 185 4.91 30.56 9.01
C GLU A 185 5.47 29.21 9.44
N ALA A 186 4.80 28.49 10.36
CA ALA A 186 5.19 27.15 10.75
C ALA A 186 5.13 26.17 9.57
N TRP A 187 4.08 26.22 8.75
CA TRP A 187 3.99 25.45 7.51
C TRP A 187 5.07 25.80 6.51
N SER A 188 5.38 27.09 6.33
CA SER A 188 6.46 27.51 5.44
C SER A 188 7.83 26.97 5.90
N ARG A 189 8.11 27.02 7.21
CA ARG A 189 9.33 26.40 7.77
C ARG A 189 9.36 24.89 7.55
N ALA A 190 8.23 24.20 7.75
CA ALA A 190 8.13 22.76 7.52
C ALA A 190 8.30 22.38 6.04
N GLU A 191 7.68 23.13 5.12
CA GLU A 191 7.83 22.92 3.67
C GLU A 191 9.30 23.04 3.23
N ASN A 192 10.06 23.97 3.82
CA ASN A 192 11.48 24.15 3.53
C ASN A 192 12.38 23.02 4.04
N GLN A 193 11.87 22.09 4.84
CA GLN A 193 12.62 20.90 5.28
C GLN A 193 12.57 19.75 4.27
N PHE A 194 11.70 19.82 3.26
CA PHE A 194 11.48 18.72 2.31
C PHE A 194 11.69 19.15 0.87
N THR A 195 11.93 18.17 0.01
CA THR A 195 12.08 18.35 -1.44
C THR A 195 10.85 19.01 -2.03
N LYS A 196 11.06 20.17 -2.63
CA LYS A 196 9.99 20.94 -3.29
C LYS A 196 9.65 20.36 -4.66
N PHE A 197 8.40 20.56 -5.07
CA PHE A 197 8.02 20.32 -6.45
C PHE A 197 8.70 21.35 -7.36
N LYS A 198 9.26 20.86 -8.46
CA LYS A 198 9.71 21.63 -9.61
C LYS A 198 8.64 21.54 -10.69
N LYS A 199 8.61 22.56 -11.54
CA LYS A 199 7.73 22.62 -12.72
C LYS A 199 8.61 22.62 -13.96
N GLU A 200 8.33 21.71 -14.87
CA GLU A 200 8.93 21.69 -16.21
C GLU A 200 7.84 21.63 -17.26
N THR A 201 8.12 22.17 -18.43
CA THR A 201 7.21 22.13 -19.57
C THR A 201 7.77 21.13 -20.57
N ILE A 202 7.01 20.08 -20.86
CA ILE A 202 7.31 19.14 -21.94
C ILE A 202 6.62 19.57 -23.21
N SER A 203 7.30 19.42 -24.35
CA SER A 203 6.77 19.78 -25.66
C SER A 203 6.59 18.51 -26.49
N VAL A 204 5.35 18.18 -26.85
CA VAL A 204 5.00 16.97 -27.61
C VAL A 204 4.39 17.37 -28.95
N PRO A 205 4.95 16.92 -30.08
CA PRO A 205 4.41 17.23 -31.40
C PRO A 205 3.09 16.49 -31.64
N TYR A 206 2.10 17.21 -32.19
CA TYR A 206 0.85 16.64 -32.68
C TYR A 206 0.46 17.30 -33.99
N LYS A 207 0.38 16.50 -35.07
CA LYS A 207 0.24 17.01 -36.44
C LYS A 207 1.38 18.01 -36.74
N ASP A 208 1.05 19.22 -37.18
CA ASP A 208 2.01 20.27 -37.53
C ASP A 208 2.25 21.27 -36.37
N GLU A 209 1.79 20.96 -35.16
CA GLU A 209 1.89 21.82 -33.98
C GLU A 209 2.70 21.16 -32.87
N LEU A 210 3.52 21.96 -32.18
CA LEU A 210 4.20 21.56 -30.96
C LEU A 210 3.36 22.01 -29.75
N ARG A 211 2.94 21.07 -28.91
CA ARG A 211 2.06 21.33 -27.77
C ARG A 211 2.80 21.20 -26.45
N ASN A 212 2.58 22.17 -25.57
CA ASN A 212 3.29 22.29 -24.31
C ASN A 212 2.41 21.84 -23.15
N TYR A 213 2.97 21.02 -22.27
CA TYR A 213 2.31 20.51 -21.07
C TYR A 213 3.19 20.72 -19.86
N ASP A 214 2.60 21.28 -18.81
CA ASP A 214 3.29 21.48 -17.55
C ASP A 214 3.25 20.19 -16.72
N VAL A 215 4.45 19.75 -16.31
CA VAL A 215 4.67 18.62 -15.43
C VAL A 215 5.23 19.14 -14.13
N HIS A 216 4.62 18.72 -13.02
CA HIS A 216 5.14 19.02 -11.69
C HIS A 216 5.77 17.76 -11.13
N TYR A 217 7.01 17.83 -10.67
CA TYR A 217 7.71 16.67 -10.13
C TYR A 217 8.66 17.02 -8.99
N ARG A 218 8.94 16.05 -8.12
CA ARG A 218 10.03 16.07 -7.15
C ARG A 218 11.15 15.20 -7.71
N PRO A 219 12.39 15.72 -7.80
CA PRO A 219 13.52 14.89 -8.18
C PRO A 219 13.64 13.71 -7.21
N LEU A 220 13.65 12.48 -7.75
CA LEU A 220 13.69 11.26 -6.94
C LEU A 220 14.94 11.18 -6.05
N TRP A 221 16.05 11.70 -6.55
CA TRP A 221 17.30 11.78 -5.81
C TRP A 221 17.19 12.70 -4.59
N ASP A 222 16.71 13.93 -4.78
CA ASP A 222 16.51 14.89 -3.68
C ASP A 222 15.54 14.31 -2.63
N TRP A 223 14.43 13.71 -3.08
CA TRP A 223 13.50 13.02 -2.18
C TRP A 223 14.15 11.86 -1.41
N THR A 224 15.04 11.10 -2.05
CA THR A 224 15.76 10.02 -1.36
C THR A 224 16.73 10.56 -0.32
N LEU A 225 17.38 11.70 -0.58
CA LEU A 225 18.20 12.35 0.43
C LEU A 225 17.35 12.77 1.65
N ASP A 226 16.10 13.21 1.46
CA ASP A 226 15.20 13.48 2.58
C ASP A 226 14.94 12.21 3.41
N LEU A 227 14.69 11.07 2.75
CA LEU A 227 14.50 9.77 3.44
C LEU A 227 15.75 9.33 4.21
N LEU A 228 16.94 9.56 3.65
CA LEU A 228 18.22 9.19 4.28
C LEU A 228 18.62 10.13 5.41
N ASN A 229 18.13 11.37 5.40
CA ASN A 229 18.37 12.33 6.47
C ASN A 229 17.45 12.11 7.68
N ASP A 230 16.37 11.32 7.51
CA ASP A 230 15.50 10.92 8.61
C ASP A 230 16.20 9.86 9.47
N LYS A 231 16.45 10.19 10.74
CA LYS A 231 17.20 9.34 11.68
C LYS A 231 16.45 8.08 12.09
N ASP A 232 15.12 8.11 12.03
CA ASP A 232 14.28 6.97 12.38
C ASP A 232 14.16 6.03 11.17
N LEU A 233 14.25 6.57 9.95
CA LEU A 233 14.14 5.80 8.71
C LEU A 233 15.47 5.24 8.19
N ALA A 234 16.55 6.02 8.26
CA ALA A 234 17.86 5.66 7.73
C ALA A 234 18.40 4.29 8.18
N PRO A 235 18.22 3.86 9.45
CA PRO A 235 18.66 2.54 9.90
C PRO A 235 17.95 1.36 9.22
N HIS A 236 16.78 1.58 8.62
CA HIS A 236 15.99 0.54 7.98
C HIS A 236 16.31 0.34 6.49
N PHE A 237 17.20 1.15 5.90
CA PHE A 237 17.60 0.96 4.52
C PHE A 237 18.44 -0.31 4.34
N VAL A 238 18.01 -1.17 3.41
CA VAL A 238 18.75 -2.36 2.98
C VAL A 238 19.43 -2.06 1.65
N TRP A 239 20.76 -2.09 1.64
CA TRP A 239 21.57 -1.71 0.48
C TRP A 239 22.13 -2.89 -0.30
N ASP A 240 22.30 -4.02 0.37
CA ASP A 240 22.93 -5.20 -0.18
C ASP A 240 21.86 -6.20 -0.61
N ALA A 241 22.07 -6.78 -1.79
CA ALA A 241 21.30 -7.92 -2.24
C ALA A 241 21.56 -9.10 -1.31
N VAL A 242 20.54 -9.91 -1.10
CA VAL A 242 20.64 -11.17 -0.36
C VAL A 242 19.91 -12.25 -1.13
N GLN A 243 20.26 -13.51 -0.90
CA GLN A 243 19.47 -14.65 -1.37
C GLN A 243 18.96 -15.39 -0.15
N LEU A 244 17.65 -15.63 -0.13
CA LEU A 244 16.99 -16.36 0.94
C LEU A 244 16.69 -17.77 0.50
N PHE A 245 17.08 -18.73 1.33
CA PHE A 245 16.81 -20.15 1.10
C PHE A 245 16.10 -20.74 2.31
N ARG A 246 15.09 -21.56 2.03
CA ARG A 246 14.56 -22.51 2.99
C ARG A 246 15.30 -23.84 2.81
N GLU A 247 15.95 -24.31 3.87
CA GLU A 247 16.59 -25.63 3.89
C GLU A 247 15.74 -26.62 4.68
N ASP A 248 15.42 -27.75 4.06
CA ASP A 248 14.69 -28.85 4.70
C ASP A 248 15.64 -29.81 5.46
N LYS A 249 15.07 -30.80 6.16
CA LYS A 249 15.84 -31.82 6.90
C LYS A 249 16.80 -32.64 6.02
N ASN A 250 16.53 -32.72 4.72
CA ASN A 250 17.33 -33.49 3.77
C ASN A 250 18.46 -32.63 3.16
N GLY A 251 18.58 -31.36 3.56
CA GLY A 251 19.54 -30.41 3.01
C GLY A 251 19.13 -29.83 1.65
N ILE A 252 17.88 -30.02 1.23
CA ILE A 252 17.37 -29.43 -0.01
C ILE A 252 17.08 -27.95 0.24
N ARG A 253 17.68 -27.09 -0.59
CA ARG A 253 17.50 -25.64 -0.54
C ARG A 253 16.54 -25.18 -1.60
N THR A 254 15.51 -24.44 -1.19
CA THR A 254 14.57 -23.77 -2.08
C THR A 254 14.68 -22.27 -1.88
N GLN A 255 15.05 -21.54 -2.94
CA GLN A 255 15.11 -20.08 -2.90
C GLN A 255 13.70 -19.50 -2.84
N PHE A 256 13.51 -18.43 -2.07
CA PHE A 256 12.27 -17.65 -2.07
C PHE A 256 12.59 -16.15 -2.11
N PHE A 257 11.56 -15.36 -2.42
CA PHE A 257 11.65 -13.91 -2.58
C PHE A 257 10.55 -13.26 -1.76
N ASP A 258 10.89 -12.27 -0.95
CA ASP A 258 9.94 -11.50 -0.14
C ASP A 258 10.09 -9.98 -0.37
N GLU A 259 11.32 -9.50 -0.53
CA GLU A 259 11.64 -8.08 -0.74
C GLU A 259 12.45 -7.84 -2.03
N PRO A 260 12.45 -6.61 -2.58
CA PRO A 260 13.17 -6.29 -3.81
C PRO A 260 14.66 -6.70 -3.80
N TRP A 261 15.36 -6.52 -2.67
CA TRP A 261 16.78 -6.88 -2.53
C TRP A 261 17.03 -8.39 -2.44
N THR A 262 15.98 -9.21 -2.29
CA THR A 262 16.09 -10.67 -2.36
C THR A 262 16.03 -11.21 -3.79
N GLY A 263 15.55 -10.38 -4.72
CA GLY A 263 15.36 -10.74 -6.12
C GLY A 263 16.67 -10.92 -6.87
N ASN A 264 16.70 -11.91 -7.76
CA ASN A 264 17.87 -12.17 -8.62
C ASN A 264 18.30 -10.95 -9.43
N THR A 265 17.35 -10.14 -9.91
CA THR A 265 17.66 -8.89 -10.63
C THR A 265 18.43 -7.90 -9.78
N PHE A 266 18.12 -7.78 -8.47
CA PHE A 266 18.83 -6.87 -7.59
C PHE A 266 20.28 -7.33 -7.35
N TRP A 267 20.47 -8.64 -7.22
CA TRP A 267 21.78 -9.28 -7.16
C TRP A 267 22.62 -9.02 -8.42
N GLU A 268 22.03 -9.25 -9.59
CA GLU A 268 22.68 -9.02 -10.89
C GLU A 268 23.07 -7.54 -11.07
N ILE A 269 22.19 -6.61 -10.68
CA ILE A 269 22.50 -5.17 -10.69
C ILE A 269 23.69 -4.90 -9.79
N GLN A 270 23.69 -5.39 -8.54
CA GLN A 270 24.79 -5.15 -7.62
C GLN A 270 26.12 -5.73 -8.13
N SER A 271 26.08 -6.91 -8.76
CA SER A 271 27.25 -7.54 -9.39
C SER A 271 27.81 -6.72 -10.57
N SER A 272 26.96 -5.94 -11.25
CA SER A 272 27.36 -5.08 -12.38
C SER A 272 27.92 -3.71 -11.97
N LEU A 273 27.74 -3.31 -10.71
CA LEU A 273 28.16 -2.01 -10.21
C LEU A 273 29.68 -1.99 -9.91
N PRO A 274 30.32 -0.80 -9.95
CA PRO A 274 31.71 -0.65 -9.51
C PRO A 274 31.86 -1.04 -8.04
N SER A 275 33.10 -1.31 -7.62
CA SER A 275 33.43 -1.64 -6.22
C SER A 275 32.84 -0.59 -5.26
N GLY A 276 32.12 -1.06 -4.24
CA GLY A 276 31.40 -0.22 -3.27
C GLY A 276 30.04 0.30 -3.74
N GLY A 277 29.65 0.09 -5.00
CA GLY A 277 28.34 0.45 -5.51
C GLY A 277 27.22 -0.38 -4.89
N LYS A 278 26.10 0.29 -4.58
CA LYS A 278 24.88 -0.31 -4.02
C LYS A 278 23.68 0.02 -4.89
N PRO A 279 22.78 -0.93 -5.19
CA PRO A 279 21.58 -0.63 -5.95
C PRO A 279 20.59 0.21 -5.12
N LEU A 280 19.94 1.15 -5.78
CA LEU A 280 18.84 1.94 -5.23
C LEU A 280 17.62 1.74 -6.13
N ALA A 281 16.55 1.18 -5.58
CA ALA A 281 15.34 0.84 -6.30
C ALA A 281 14.20 1.81 -6.01
N TYR A 282 13.48 2.19 -7.06
CA TYR A 282 12.25 2.96 -6.97
C TYR A 282 11.10 2.16 -7.56
N ILE A 283 10.00 2.09 -6.83
CA ILE A 283 8.72 1.56 -7.31
C ILE A 283 7.84 2.76 -7.62
N LEU A 284 7.53 2.94 -8.90
CA LEU A 284 6.70 4.04 -9.39
C LEU A 284 5.35 3.51 -9.85
N TYR A 285 4.29 4.19 -9.45
CA TYR A 285 2.92 3.90 -9.87
C TYR A 285 2.20 5.21 -10.19
N ALA A 286 1.49 5.25 -11.31
CA ALA A 286 0.67 6.39 -11.69
C ALA A 286 -0.69 5.91 -12.17
N ASP A 287 -1.75 6.44 -11.60
CA ASP A 287 -3.12 6.16 -12.03
C ASP A 287 -4.04 7.35 -11.77
N LYS A 288 -5.16 7.37 -12.49
CA LYS A 288 -6.17 8.41 -12.39
C LYS A 288 -6.83 8.38 -11.02
N SER A 289 -6.49 9.36 -10.20
CA SER A 289 -7.01 9.50 -8.85
C SER A 289 -8.04 10.63 -8.77
N ARG A 290 -9.06 10.45 -7.93
CA ARG A 290 -9.98 11.52 -7.56
C ARG A 290 -9.32 12.36 -6.46
N LEU A 291 -9.15 13.65 -6.72
CA LEU A 291 -8.48 14.59 -5.81
C LEU A 291 -9.44 15.26 -4.82
N SER A 292 -10.74 15.15 -5.08
CA SER A 292 -11.80 15.68 -4.23
C SER A 292 -12.80 14.58 -3.89
N SER A 293 -13.31 14.60 -2.66
CA SER A 293 -14.41 13.74 -2.20
C SER A 293 -15.68 13.93 -3.05
N PHE A 294 -15.88 15.13 -3.60
CA PHE A 294 -16.98 15.45 -4.53
C PHE A 294 -16.72 15.00 -5.97
N GLY A 295 -15.54 14.44 -6.27
CA GLY A 295 -15.23 13.75 -7.54
C GLY A 295 -15.03 14.64 -8.77
N THR A 296 -15.09 15.96 -8.61
CA THR A 296 -14.94 16.94 -9.70
C THR A 296 -13.49 17.10 -10.14
N ALA A 297 -12.55 17.11 -9.20
CA ALA A 297 -11.12 17.17 -9.52
C ALA A 297 -10.54 15.76 -9.68
N LYS A 298 -9.92 15.50 -10.84
CA LYS A 298 -9.18 14.27 -11.13
C LYS A 298 -7.75 14.64 -11.51
N GLY A 299 -6.79 13.80 -11.14
CA GLY A 299 -5.39 13.98 -11.47
C GLY A 299 -4.70 12.63 -11.66
N TYR A 300 -3.48 12.68 -12.20
CA TYR A 300 -2.62 11.51 -12.38
C TYR A 300 -1.38 11.69 -11.49
N PRO A 301 -1.49 11.48 -10.16
CA PRO A 301 -0.34 11.49 -9.29
C PRO A 301 0.60 10.33 -9.63
N VAL A 302 1.89 10.62 -9.67
CA VAL A 302 2.95 9.61 -9.67
C VAL A 302 3.35 9.38 -8.23
N MET A 303 3.05 8.19 -7.72
CA MET A 303 3.46 7.71 -6.41
C MET A 303 4.82 7.01 -6.54
N ALA A 304 5.77 7.35 -5.67
CA ALA A 304 7.02 6.65 -5.51
C ALA A 304 7.11 5.96 -4.16
N ARG A 305 7.78 4.82 -4.15
CA ARG A 305 8.18 4.06 -2.97
C ARG A 305 9.65 3.67 -3.14
N CYS A 306 10.44 3.76 -2.06
CA CYS A 306 11.83 3.31 -2.08
C CYS A 306 11.88 1.81 -1.83
N GLY A 307 12.34 1.04 -2.81
CA GLY A 307 12.41 -0.43 -2.73
C GLY A 307 13.49 -0.95 -1.77
N ASN A 308 14.34 -0.06 -1.26
CA ASN A 308 15.35 -0.38 -0.23
C ASN A 308 14.80 -0.27 1.19
N LEU A 309 13.50 -0.01 1.35
CA LEU A 309 12.82 -0.04 2.65
C LEU A 309 11.93 -1.28 2.76
N PRO A 310 11.85 -1.89 3.96
CA PRO A 310 10.92 -2.98 4.27
C PRO A 310 9.49 -2.68 3.89
N ASP A 311 8.75 -3.71 3.48
CA ASP A 311 7.37 -3.63 3.04
C ASP A 311 6.48 -2.95 4.08
N GLU A 312 6.68 -3.22 5.38
CA GLU A 312 5.86 -2.61 6.43
C GLU A 312 6.04 -1.09 6.52
N ILE A 313 7.26 -0.61 6.25
CA ILE A 313 7.59 0.82 6.22
C ILE A 313 7.14 1.44 4.90
N ARG A 314 7.53 0.82 3.79
CA ARG A 314 7.25 1.25 2.42
C ARG A 314 5.76 1.32 2.10
N ASN A 315 4.95 0.43 2.68
CA ASN A 315 3.49 0.43 2.54
C ASN A 315 2.77 1.09 3.72
N GLY A 316 3.51 1.56 4.72
CA GLY A 316 3.00 2.27 5.87
C GLY A 316 2.42 3.64 5.53
N LYS A 317 1.80 4.27 6.55
CA LYS A 317 1.23 5.63 6.46
C LYS A 317 2.19 6.73 6.92
N ASN A 318 3.40 6.35 7.33
CA ASN A 318 4.41 7.24 7.88
C ASN A 318 5.36 7.73 6.76
N PHE A 319 6.37 8.51 7.13
CA PHE A 319 7.27 9.18 6.18
C PHE A 319 8.01 8.24 5.22
N GLY A 320 8.33 7.02 5.65
CA GLY A 320 8.91 5.98 4.79
C GLY A 320 7.94 5.31 3.80
N GLY A 321 6.66 5.67 3.85
CA GLY A 321 5.63 5.15 2.96
C GLY A 321 5.65 5.76 1.55
N GLY A 322 4.58 5.50 0.78
CA GLY A 322 4.45 6.04 -0.57
C GLY A 322 4.28 7.57 -0.60
N CYS A 323 5.10 8.25 -1.41
CA CYS A 323 5.05 9.71 -1.59
C CYS A 323 4.62 10.08 -3.01
N ILE A 324 3.83 11.15 -3.16
CA ILE A 324 3.61 11.76 -4.48
C ILE A 324 4.90 12.46 -4.89
N VAL A 325 5.47 12.04 -6.01
CA VAL A 325 6.68 12.63 -6.62
C VAL A 325 6.39 13.30 -7.95
N GLY A 326 5.17 13.19 -8.47
CA GLY A 326 4.84 13.80 -9.74
C GLY A 326 3.35 13.97 -9.96
N TRP A 327 3.03 14.85 -10.90
CA TRP A 327 1.71 15.06 -11.44
C TRP A 327 1.83 15.03 -12.96
N LEU A 328 1.30 13.97 -13.57
CA LEU A 328 1.25 13.88 -15.02
C LEU A 328 0.23 14.90 -15.56
N PRO A 329 0.52 15.51 -16.72
CA PRO A 329 -0.37 16.49 -17.31
C PRO A 329 -1.68 15.85 -17.76
N ILE A 330 -2.76 16.61 -17.68
CA ILE A 330 -4.05 16.19 -18.22
C ILE A 330 -4.19 16.81 -19.60
N VAL A 331 -4.16 15.99 -20.63
CA VAL A 331 -4.54 16.42 -21.96
C VAL A 331 -6.06 16.45 -22.05
N GLU A 332 -6.63 17.64 -22.16
CA GLU A 332 -8.07 17.82 -22.27
C GLU A 332 -8.64 17.17 -23.53
N GLU A 333 -9.91 16.78 -23.47
CA GLU A 333 -10.59 16.28 -24.66
C GLU A 333 -11.01 17.47 -25.52
N GLU A 334 -10.57 17.50 -26.77
CA GLU A 334 -10.98 18.52 -27.74
C GLU A 334 -12.15 17.97 -28.57
N GLU A 335 -13.21 18.75 -28.74
CA GLU A 335 -14.40 18.32 -29.49
C GLU A 335 -14.04 17.84 -30.90
N ASP A 336 -13.17 18.57 -31.58
CA ASP A 336 -12.70 18.23 -32.93
C ASP A 336 -11.86 16.96 -33.00
N ASN A 337 -11.31 16.49 -31.89
CA ASN A 337 -10.44 15.32 -31.82
C ASN A 337 -11.09 14.14 -31.06
N LYS A 338 -12.35 14.30 -30.63
CA LYS A 338 -13.07 13.32 -29.83
C LYS A 338 -13.21 11.97 -30.52
N GLY A 339 -12.73 10.92 -29.86
CA GLY A 339 -12.79 9.55 -30.36
C GLY A 339 -11.83 9.20 -31.50
N LYS A 340 -10.99 10.16 -31.94
CA LYS A 340 -10.00 9.90 -33.00
C LYS A 340 -8.84 9.06 -32.44
N PRO A 341 -8.46 7.93 -33.07
CA PRO A 341 -7.32 7.12 -32.63
C PRO A 341 -6.00 7.91 -32.56
N SER A 342 -5.79 8.88 -33.47
CA SER A 342 -4.61 9.75 -33.45
C SER A 342 -4.52 10.58 -32.16
N TRP A 343 -5.65 11.09 -31.67
CA TRP A 343 -5.71 11.86 -30.44
C TRP A 343 -5.53 10.99 -29.22
N ILE A 344 -6.17 9.81 -29.20
CA ILE A 344 -5.99 8.83 -28.13
C ILE A 344 -4.52 8.42 -28.00
N ASN A 345 -3.85 8.15 -29.12
CA ASN A 345 -2.43 7.80 -29.13
C ASN A 345 -1.56 8.98 -28.69
N PHE A 346 -1.87 10.20 -29.14
CA PHE A 346 -1.16 11.39 -28.69
C PHE A 346 -1.25 11.57 -27.17
N LYS A 347 -2.44 11.44 -26.57
CA LYS A 347 -2.65 11.48 -25.11
C LYS A 347 -1.91 10.40 -24.32
N ARG A 348 -1.42 9.34 -24.97
CA ARG A 348 -0.60 8.28 -24.35
C ARG A 348 0.90 8.56 -24.48
N VAL A 349 1.28 9.40 -25.45
CA VAL A 349 2.67 9.82 -25.67
C VAL A 349 3.02 10.97 -24.71
N VAL A 350 2.08 11.91 -24.54
CA VAL A 350 2.09 12.88 -23.43
C VAL A 350 1.94 12.13 -22.12
#